data_AF-A0AB39SZ48-F1
#
_entry.id   AF-A0AB39SZ48-F1
#
_cell.length_a   1.000
_cell.length_b   1.000
_cell.length_c   1.000
_cell.angle_alpha   90.00
_cell.angle_beta   90.00
_cell.angle_gamma   90.00
#
_symmetry.space_group_name_H-M   'P 1'
#
loop_
_entity.id
_entity.type
_entity.pdbx_description
1 polymer ?
#
loop_
_entity_poly.entity_id
_entity_poly.type
_entity_poly.pdbx_seq_one_letter_code
_entity_poly.pdbx_strand_id
1 'polypeptide(L)'
;MELESLPDEVIAEIEVRDRWRRATAAGGLEFLITDIGKWPLGKTVRVAFLDGNDQLHADIAGATKQITDSCNLTLDFGQTAAGSFRRWTTADTVLAAEIRVSFDQQGFFSLVGTDSTDSAIGAGGGPVGGNPNQRSLNLGRFVTNRPVQWEGTVRHEFLHALGFHHSHQNMRGTCEGEFRWEDEVGYVPTQDPSGVFVADAQGRQPGIYTFLAGAPNRWPRAKVDHNLRTVDDPDVVAGPFDTKSVMLYRFPAFFYKSTPSSCAPTGNGQNLSDGDKRGLDLLYPHTVSGMADLQARADAVLQSLGAGPEGIPAANGGGLAEVYRSRVAELASAQAAGVH
;
A
#
# COMPACT_ATOMS: atom_id res chain seq x y z
N MET A 1 6.07 -9.25 -16.28
CA MET A 1 6.10 -8.48 -15.02
C MET A 1 4.74 -8.63 -14.38
N GLU A 2 4.67 -9.22 -13.20
CA GLU A 2 3.43 -9.23 -12.42
C GLU A 2 3.34 -7.90 -11.68
N LEU A 3 2.21 -7.21 -11.77
CA LEU A 3 1.96 -5.99 -11.00
C LEU A 3 1.13 -6.31 -9.78
N GLU A 4 1.37 -5.56 -8.71
CA GLU A 4 0.64 -5.62 -7.45
C GLU A 4 -0.83 -5.24 -7.66
N SER A 5 -1.74 -5.96 -7.01
CA SER A 5 -3.15 -5.61 -6.96
C SER A 5 -3.80 -6.33 -5.79
N LEU A 6 -4.58 -5.58 -5.01
CA LEU A 6 -5.54 -6.18 -4.10
C LEU A 6 -6.64 -6.90 -4.89
N PRO A 7 -7.34 -7.87 -4.27
CA PRO A 7 -8.56 -8.45 -4.84
C PRO A 7 -9.64 -7.39 -5.09
N ASP A 8 -10.45 -7.58 -6.13
CA ASP A 8 -11.42 -6.57 -6.60
C ASP A 8 -12.48 -6.26 -5.52
N GLU A 9 -12.89 -7.26 -4.74
CA GLU A 9 -13.84 -7.11 -3.64
C GLU A 9 -13.30 -6.21 -2.52
N VAL A 10 -12.00 -6.32 -2.20
CA VAL A 10 -11.34 -5.50 -1.18
C VAL A 10 -11.21 -4.06 -1.69
N ILE A 11 -10.87 -3.87 -2.97
CA ILE A 11 -10.80 -2.55 -3.59
C ILE A 11 -12.15 -1.84 -3.50
N ALA A 12 -13.24 -2.53 -3.84
CA ALA A 12 -14.59 -1.96 -3.78
C ALA A 12 -14.98 -1.50 -2.36
N GLU A 13 -14.61 -2.26 -1.33
CA GLU A 13 -14.85 -1.90 0.07
C GLU A 13 -14.02 -0.67 0.49
N ILE A 14 -12.75 -0.60 0.08
CA ILE A 14 -11.89 0.58 0.29
C ILE A 14 -12.50 1.82 -0.39
N GLU A 15 -12.96 1.70 -1.64
CA GLU A 15 -13.59 2.81 -2.37
C GLU A 15 -14.88 3.32 -1.71
N VAL A 16 -15.68 2.43 -1.11
CA VAL A 16 -16.89 2.81 -0.36
C VAL A 16 -16.50 3.65 0.87
N ARG A 17 -15.52 3.18 1.64
CA ARG A 17 -15.01 3.90 2.81
C ARG A 17 -14.40 5.25 2.43
N ASP A 18 -13.57 5.29 1.41
CA ASP A 18 -12.86 6.51 1.03
C ASP A 18 -13.85 7.55 0.48
N ARG A 19 -14.88 7.14 -0.27
CA ARG A 19 -15.99 8.04 -0.65
C ARG A 19 -16.70 8.62 0.56
N TRP A 20 -16.93 7.83 1.60
CA TRP A 20 -17.52 8.32 2.85
C TRP A 20 -16.61 9.31 3.57
N ARG A 21 -15.30 9.03 3.66
CA ARG A 21 -14.31 9.94 4.27
C ARG A 21 -14.33 11.30 3.57
N ARG A 22 -14.24 11.33 2.24
CA ARG A 22 -14.30 12.56 1.44
C ARG A 22 -15.59 13.34 1.63
N ALA A 23 -16.73 12.64 1.64
CA ALA A 23 -18.04 13.26 1.84
C ALA A 23 -18.22 13.84 3.27
N THR A 24 -17.58 13.24 4.27
CA THR A 24 -17.66 13.65 5.68
C THR A 24 -16.71 14.79 6.02
N ALA A 25 -15.66 14.97 5.22
CA ALA A 25 -14.55 15.89 5.50
C ALA A 25 -14.72 17.32 4.94
N ALA A 26 -15.94 17.74 4.61
CA ALA A 26 -16.22 19.10 4.14
C ALA A 26 -15.60 20.15 5.08
N GLY A 27 -14.74 21.04 4.53
CA GLY A 27 -14.08 22.11 5.28
C GLY A 27 -12.57 21.94 5.55
N GLY A 28 -11.87 21.02 4.85
CA GLY A 28 -10.42 20.89 4.95
C GLY A 28 -9.93 19.84 5.96
N LEU A 29 -10.84 19.01 6.47
CA LEU A 29 -10.57 17.91 7.40
C LEU A 29 -10.13 16.60 6.71
N GLU A 30 -10.16 16.57 5.37
CA GLU A 30 -9.90 15.39 4.54
C GLU A 30 -8.45 14.91 4.75
N PHE A 31 -7.51 15.86 4.69
CA PHE A 31 -6.10 15.68 5.01
C PHE A 31 -5.87 15.07 6.40
N LEU A 32 -6.66 15.44 7.40
CA LEU A 32 -6.46 14.98 8.78
C LEU A 32 -6.94 13.54 8.99
N ILE A 33 -7.97 13.09 8.26
CA ILE A 33 -8.51 11.71 8.36
C ILE A 33 -7.59 10.70 7.67
N THR A 34 -6.98 11.07 6.55
CA THR A 34 -6.01 10.22 5.84
C THR A 34 -4.69 10.10 6.62
N ASP A 35 -4.31 11.12 7.40
CA ASP A 35 -3.15 11.09 8.31
C ASP A 35 -3.36 10.11 9.49
N ILE A 36 -4.60 9.76 9.83
CA ILE A 36 -4.94 8.83 10.92
C ILE A 36 -4.90 7.34 10.49
N GLY A 37 -4.81 7.07 9.18
CA GLY A 37 -4.66 5.69 8.67
C GLY A 37 -3.34 5.00 9.06
N LYS A 38 -2.44 5.71 9.72
CA LYS A 38 -1.08 5.27 10.10
C LYS A 38 -1.09 4.66 11.51
N TRP A 39 -0.10 3.81 11.79
CA TRP A 39 0.09 3.30 13.14
C TRP A 39 0.39 4.43 14.15
N PRO A 40 -0.05 4.32 15.41
CA PRO A 40 0.30 5.31 16.43
C PRO A 40 1.81 5.37 16.68
N LEU A 41 2.32 6.57 16.98
CA LEU A 41 3.74 6.79 17.27
C LEU A 41 4.21 5.94 18.46
N GLY A 42 5.48 5.52 18.40
CA GLY A 42 6.10 4.71 19.46
C GLY A 42 5.49 3.31 19.61
N LYS A 43 4.51 2.92 18.79
CA LYS A 43 3.94 1.58 18.82
C LYS A 43 4.92 0.57 18.26
N THR A 44 4.90 -0.58 18.92
CA THR A 44 5.35 -1.83 18.32
C THR A 44 4.20 -2.40 17.49
N VAL A 45 4.40 -2.50 16.18
CA VAL A 45 3.47 -3.16 15.25
C VAL A 45 3.87 -4.62 15.16
N ARG A 46 3.00 -5.53 15.58
CA ARG A 46 3.29 -6.96 15.55
C ARG A 46 3.10 -7.49 14.13
N VAL A 47 3.96 -8.42 13.76
CA VAL A 47 3.93 -9.12 12.48
C VAL A 47 3.84 -10.62 12.75
N ALA A 48 2.93 -11.30 12.06
CA ALA A 48 2.80 -12.76 12.10
C ALA A 48 2.81 -13.35 10.69
N PHE A 49 3.25 -14.59 10.58
CA PHE A 49 3.33 -15.33 9.31
C PHE A 49 2.34 -16.50 9.26
N LEU A 50 1.69 -16.71 8.10
CA LEU A 50 0.71 -17.78 7.87
C LEU A 50 1.38 -19.13 7.58
N ASP A 51 2.42 -19.10 6.75
CA ASP A 51 3.15 -20.23 6.18
C ASP A 51 4.65 -19.88 6.06
N GLY A 52 5.44 -20.62 5.29
CA GLY A 52 6.91 -20.44 5.19
C GLY A 52 7.72 -20.99 6.37
N ASN A 53 9.04 -21.09 6.21
CA ASN A 53 9.95 -21.56 7.25
C ASN A 53 10.63 -20.39 7.99
N ASP A 54 11.22 -20.67 9.15
CA ASP A 54 11.84 -19.64 10.01
C ASP A 54 12.98 -18.88 9.30
N GLN A 55 13.70 -19.52 8.36
CA GLN A 55 14.73 -18.83 7.58
C GLN A 55 14.12 -17.76 6.67
N LEU A 56 13.01 -18.07 5.99
CA LEU A 56 12.29 -17.10 5.18
C LEU A 56 11.77 -15.93 6.04
N HIS A 57 11.25 -16.23 7.23
CA HIS A 57 10.78 -15.19 8.16
C HIS A 57 11.94 -14.33 8.66
N ALA A 58 13.09 -14.93 8.97
CA ALA A 58 14.30 -14.20 9.35
C ALA A 58 14.83 -13.31 8.22
N ASP A 59 14.80 -13.81 6.98
CA ASP A 59 15.19 -13.06 5.79
C ASP A 59 14.27 -11.84 5.58
N ILE A 60 12.95 -12.01 5.75
CA ILE A 60 11.97 -10.92 5.67
C ILE A 60 12.19 -9.90 6.78
N ALA A 61 12.33 -10.34 8.04
CA ALA A 61 12.60 -9.46 9.17
C ALA A 61 13.95 -8.73 9.04
N GLY A 62 14.95 -9.37 8.40
CA GLY A 62 16.23 -8.73 8.07
C GLY A 62 16.05 -7.64 7.01
N ALA A 63 15.27 -7.90 5.97
CA ALA A 63 15.02 -6.94 4.90
C ALA A 63 14.34 -5.65 5.41
N THR A 64 13.43 -5.76 6.39
CA THR A 64 12.70 -4.61 6.95
C THR A 64 13.54 -3.72 7.85
N LYS A 65 14.77 -4.11 8.25
CA LYS A 65 15.62 -3.28 9.12
C LYS A 65 15.85 -1.86 8.60
N GLN A 66 16.02 -1.68 7.28
CA GLN A 66 16.17 -0.34 6.69
C GLN A 66 14.98 0.57 6.99
N ILE A 67 13.77 0.01 7.11
CA ILE A 67 12.56 0.74 7.45
C ILE A 67 12.63 1.20 8.91
N THR A 68 12.82 0.27 9.84
CA THR A 68 12.84 0.57 11.28
C THR A 68 14.04 1.40 11.71
N ASP A 69 15.16 1.34 10.96
CA ASP A 69 16.33 2.19 11.20
C ASP A 69 16.09 3.65 10.76
N SER A 70 15.05 3.88 9.95
CA SER A 70 14.74 5.19 9.35
C SER A 70 13.52 5.87 9.96
N CYS A 71 12.87 5.26 10.96
CA CYS A 71 11.60 5.76 11.49
C CYS A 71 11.37 5.34 12.95
N ASN A 72 10.57 6.11 13.68
CA ASN A 72 10.24 5.86 15.08
C ASN A 72 9.08 4.84 15.22
N LEU A 73 9.28 3.64 14.68
CA LEU A 73 8.34 2.53 14.74
C LEU A 73 9.10 1.20 14.82
N THR A 74 8.59 0.28 15.63
CA THR A 74 9.16 -1.06 15.78
C THR A 74 8.27 -2.10 15.11
N LEU A 75 8.86 -2.98 14.31
CA LEU A 75 8.21 -4.20 13.81
C LEU A 75 8.58 -5.38 14.71
N ASP A 76 7.62 -5.92 15.45
CA ASP A 76 7.80 -7.11 16.29
C ASP A 76 7.31 -8.38 15.60
N PHE A 77 8.26 -9.16 15.08
CA PHE A 77 7.99 -10.45 14.46
C PHE A 77 7.82 -11.59 15.47
N GLY A 78 7.89 -11.31 16.78
CA GLY A 78 7.78 -12.29 17.86
C GLY A 78 8.87 -13.37 17.81
N GLN A 79 10.10 -12.99 17.40
CA GLN A 79 11.21 -13.93 17.29
C GLN A 79 11.60 -14.47 18.68
N THR A 80 11.64 -15.79 18.83
CA THR A 80 12.04 -16.46 20.07
C THR A 80 13.56 -16.73 20.10
N ALA A 81 14.09 -17.07 21.27
CA ALA A 81 15.49 -17.50 21.40
C ALA A 81 15.82 -18.76 20.56
N ALA A 82 14.80 -19.57 20.23
CA ALA A 82 14.94 -20.74 19.36
C ALA A 82 14.94 -20.37 17.86
N GLY A 83 14.76 -19.10 17.51
CA GLY A 83 14.72 -18.62 16.13
C GLY A 83 13.35 -18.71 15.45
N SER A 84 12.31 -19.15 16.16
CA SER A 84 10.95 -19.22 15.63
C SER A 84 10.27 -17.85 15.64
N PHE A 85 9.33 -17.63 14.72
CA PHE A 85 8.60 -16.36 14.59
C PHE A 85 7.11 -16.48 14.94
N ARG A 86 6.44 -15.34 15.16
CA ARG A 86 5.00 -15.26 15.43
C ARG A 86 4.19 -15.82 14.27
N ARG A 87 3.16 -16.59 14.60
CA ARG A 87 2.30 -17.30 13.65
C ARG A 87 0.86 -16.82 13.77
N TRP A 88 0.12 -16.91 12.67
CA TRP A 88 -1.34 -16.75 12.62
C TRP A 88 -1.94 -17.84 11.74
N THR A 89 -3.25 -18.05 11.84
CA THR A 89 -3.97 -19.04 11.02
C THR A 89 -5.29 -18.50 10.48
N THR A 90 -5.79 -19.08 9.39
CA THR A 90 -7.14 -18.76 8.86
C THR A 90 -8.28 -19.23 9.77
N ALA A 91 -7.99 -19.85 10.91
CA ALA A 91 -8.96 -20.20 11.95
C ALA A 91 -8.97 -19.19 13.12
N ASP A 92 -8.06 -18.22 13.13
CA ASP A 92 -7.97 -17.24 14.21
C ASP A 92 -9.25 -16.38 14.27
N THR A 93 -9.78 -16.20 15.48
CA THR A 93 -10.92 -15.31 15.75
C THR A 93 -10.52 -14.02 16.47
N VAL A 94 -9.22 -13.90 16.80
CA VAL A 94 -8.59 -12.74 17.43
C VAL A 94 -7.30 -12.46 16.68
N LEU A 95 -7.00 -11.17 16.45
CA LEU A 95 -5.80 -10.76 15.74
C LEU A 95 -4.53 -11.26 16.44
N ALA A 96 -3.81 -12.19 15.80
CA ALA A 96 -2.49 -12.62 16.24
C ALA A 96 -1.44 -11.50 16.11
N ALA A 97 -1.62 -10.63 15.10
CA ALA A 97 -0.76 -9.51 14.79
C ALA A 97 -1.49 -8.45 13.96
N GLU A 98 -1.01 -7.20 14.04
CA GLU A 98 -1.47 -6.10 13.21
C GLU A 98 -1.21 -6.39 11.73
N ILE A 99 -0.01 -6.87 11.37
CA ILE A 99 0.35 -7.29 10.01
C ILE A 99 0.36 -8.82 9.93
N ARG A 100 -0.43 -9.38 9.01
CA ARG A 100 -0.62 -10.82 8.80
C ARG A 100 -0.11 -11.19 7.42
N VAL A 101 1.13 -11.69 7.39
CA VAL A 101 1.87 -12.03 6.17
C VAL A 101 1.51 -13.43 5.69
N SER A 102 1.23 -13.58 4.40
CA SER A 102 1.08 -14.86 3.71
C SER A 102 1.98 -14.98 2.48
N PHE A 103 2.13 -16.20 1.99
CA PHE A 103 2.81 -16.51 0.72
C PHE A 103 1.91 -17.25 -0.29
N ASP A 104 0.64 -17.45 0.07
CA ASP A 104 -0.30 -18.36 -0.58
C ASP A 104 -1.28 -17.70 -1.56
N GLN A 105 -1.25 -16.37 -1.72
CA GLN A 105 -2.00 -15.67 -2.75
C GLN A 105 -1.12 -15.37 -3.97
N GLN A 106 -1.77 -15.10 -5.11
CA GLN A 106 -1.09 -14.60 -6.30
C GLN A 106 -0.65 -13.14 -6.11
N GLY A 107 0.44 -12.76 -6.77
CA GLY A 107 1.00 -11.42 -6.69
C GLY A 107 1.61 -11.04 -5.34
N PHE A 108 1.96 -9.77 -5.25
CA PHE A 108 2.45 -9.09 -4.07
C PHE A 108 1.45 -7.98 -3.74
N PHE A 109 1.12 -7.81 -2.47
CA PHE A 109 0.26 -6.72 -2.02
C PHE A 109 0.37 -6.52 -0.51
N SER A 110 -0.03 -5.33 -0.06
CA SER A 110 -0.36 -5.05 1.32
C SER A 110 -1.58 -4.14 1.39
N LEU A 111 -2.40 -4.34 2.42
CA LEU A 111 -3.30 -3.30 2.91
C LEU A 111 -2.46 -2.12 3.43
N VAL A 112 -3.01 -0.91 3.32
CA VAL A 112 -2.27 0.30 3.64
C VAL A 112 -2.48 0.68 5.11
N GLY A 113 -1.39 0.72 5.87
CA GLY A 113 -1.42 1.13 7.28
C GLY A 113 -2.41 0.31 8.12
N THR A 114 -3.27 1.01 8.85
CA THR A 114 -4.23 0.45 9.81
C THR A 114 -5.44 -0.24 9.17
N ASP A 115 -5.60 -0.19 7.85
CA ASP A 115 -6.55 -1.00 7.07
C ASP A 115 -6.35 -2.49 7.35
N SER A 116 -5.11 -2.87 7.66
CA SER A 116 -4.70 -4.18 8.13
C SER A 116 -5.46 -4.68 9.37
N THR A 117 -6.16 -3.80 10.10
CA THR A 117 -6.94 -4.14 11.31
C THR A 117 -8.35 -3.55 11.27
N ASP A 118 -8.80 -3.06 10.11
CA ASP A 118 -10.16 -2.55 9.93
C ASP A 118 -11.07 -3.70 9.49
N SER A 119 -11.99 -4.12 10.36
CA SER A 119 -12.91 -5.23 10.08
C SER A 119 -13.91 -4.92 8.97
N ALA A 120 -14.08 -3.65 8.60
CA ALA A 120 -14.87 -3.25 7.43
C ALA A 120 -14.17 -3.58 6.10
N ILE A 121 -12.86 -3.81 6.12
CA ILE A 121 -12.07 -4.25 4.97
C ILE A 121 -11.99 -5.77 4.97
N GLY A 122 -12.45 -6.41 3.90
CA GLY A 122 -12.66 -7.85 3.78
C GLY A 122 -13.95 -8.35 4.43
N ALA A 123 -14.90 -7.46 4.78
CA ALA A 123 -16.13 -7.85 5.48
C ALA A 123 -16.98 -8.85 4.68
N GLY A 124 -16.84 -8.88 3.35
CA GLY A 124 -17.46 -9.87 2.46
C GLY A 124 -16.99 -11.32 2.67
N GLY A 125 -16.03 -11.59 3.56
CA GLY A 125 -15.58 -12.94 3.91
C GLY A 125 -14.51 -13.52 2.97
N GLY A 126 -13.88 -12.68 2.14
CA GLY A 126 -12.76 -13.06 1.28
C GLY A 126 -11.49 -13.44 2.08
N PRO A 127 -10.44 -13.95 1.42
CA PRO A 127 -9.20 -14.36 2.09
C PRO A 127 -8.28 -13.20 2.51
N VAL A 128 -8.57 -11.98 2.05
CA VAL A 128 -7.79 -10.74 2.25
C VAL A 128 -8.67 -9.70 2.94
N GLY A 129 -8.11 -8.99 3.92
CA GLY A 129 -8.85 -8.02 4.72
C GLY A 129 -8.27 -7.80 6.12
N GLY A 130 -8.94 -6.95 6.89
CA GLY A 130 -8.53 -6.55 8.24
C GLY A 130 -8.96 -7.51 9.35
N ASN A 131 -9.74 -8.56 9.05
CA ASN A 131 -10.20 -9.52 10.05
C ASN A 131 -9.09 -10.51 10.48
N PRO A 132 -9.19 -11.11 11.69
CA PRO A 132 -8.18 -12.02 12.25
C PRO A 132 -7.71 -13.17 11.35
N ASN A 133 -8.64 -13.74 10.59
CA ASN A 133 -8.44 -14.89 9.70
C ASN A 133 -8.07 -14.50 8.26
N GLN A 134 -7.85 -13.21 7.99
CA GLN A 134 -7.59 -12.67 6.67
C GLN A 134 -6.16 -12.16 6.53
N ARG A 135 -5.66 -12.19 5.30
CA ARG A 135 -4.31 -11.71 4.96
C ARG A 135 -4.35 -10.21 4.81
N SER A 136 -3.37 -9.54 5.41
CA SER A 136 -3.19 -8.12 5.18
C SER A 136 -1.97 -7.81 4.33
N LEU A 137 -1.03 -8.73 4.21
CA LEU A 137 0.14 -8.62 3.34
C LEU A 137 0.44 -9.97 2.70
N ASN A 138 0.69 -10.01 1.40
CA ASN A 138 1.07 -11.23 0.68
C ASN A 138 2.37 -11.03 -0.09
N LEU A 139 3.32 -11.96 0.11
CA LEU A 139 4.57 -12.05 -0.63
C LEU A 139 4.53 -13.31 -1.51
N GLY A 140 3.65 -13.32 -2.50
CA GLY A 140 3.33 -14.51 -3.27
C GLY A 140 4.57 -15.21 -3.81
N ARG A 141 4.54 -16.55 -3.80
CA ARG A 141 5.61 -17.41 -4.37
C ARG A 141 6.92 -17.42 -3.60
N PHE A 142 7.12 -16.62 -2.54
CA PHE A 142 8.40 -16.57 -1.81
C PHE A 142 8.81 -17.92 -1.20
N VAL A 143 7.84 -18.78 -0.91
CA VAL A 143 8.07 -20.16 -0.46
C VAL A 143 8.65 -21.09 -1.53
N THR A 144 8.45 -20.78 -2.82
CA THR A 144 8.90 -21.63 -3.95
C THR A 144 9.98 -20.97 -4.80
N ASN A 145 9.90 -19.65 -5.03
CA ASN A 145 10.86 -18.89 -5.80
C ASN A 145 10.85 -17.41 -5.40
N ARG A 146 11.98 -16.92 -4.90
CA ARG A 146 12.17 -15.50 -4.58
C ARG A 146 12.61 -14.73 -5.83
N PRO A 147 12.02 -13.56 -6.13
CA PRO A 147 12.47 -12.73 -7.23
C PRO A 147 13.89 -12.20 -6.97
N VAL A 148 14.60 -11.80 -8.04
CA VAL A 148 15.98 -11.27 -7.94
C VAL A 148 16.10 -10.09 -6.97
N GLN A 149 15.05 -9.28 -6.87
CA GLN A 149 14.97 -8.10 -5.99
C GLN A 149 14.05 -8.33 -4.78
N TRP A 150 13.98 -9.57 -4.26
CA TRP A 150 13.02 -9.94 -3.22
C TRP A 150 13.06 -9.04 -1.99
N GLU A 151 14.23 -8.56 -1.55
CA GLU A 151 14.30 -7.66 -0.40
C GLU A 151 13.64 -6.31 -0.70
N GLY A 152 13.76 -5.82 -1.94
CA GLY A 152 13.07 -4.62 -2.39
C GLY A 152 11.56 -4.81 -2.39
N THR A 153 11.07 -5.96 -2.86
CA THR A 153 9.66 -6.33 -2.76
C THR A 153 9.18 -6.38 -1.31
N VAL A 154 9.95 -6.97 -0.39
CA VAL A 154 9.60 -6.95 1.05
C VAL A 154 9.49 -5.51 1.55
N ARG A 155 10.49 -4.67 1.26
CA ARG A 155 10.49 -3.27 1.71
C ARG A 155 9.31 -2.51 1.11
N HIS A 156 8.97 -2.75 -0.15
CA HIS A 156 7.82 -2.17 -0.83
C HIS A 156 6.51 -2.49 -0.11
N GLU A 157 6.22 -3.78 0.09
CA GLU A 157 4.97 -4.19 0.73
C GLU A 157 4.89 -3.76 2.21
N PHE A 158 6.01 -3.74 2.92
CA PHE A 158 6.04 -3.25 4.30
C PHE A 158 5.90 -1.73 4.38
N LEU A 159 6.39 -0.96 3.42
CA LEU A 159 6.11 0.48 3.36
C LEU A 159 4.60 0.72 3.18
N HIS A 160 3.91 -0.05 2.32
CA HIS A 160 2.44 -0.03 2.26
C HIS A 160 1.81 -0.35 3.61
N ALA A 161 2.25 -1.42 4.29
CA ALA A 161 1.76 -1.77 5.62
C ALA A 161 1.97 -0.68 6.68
N LEU A 162 2.90 0.26 6.45
CA LEU A 162 3.14 1.44 7.29
C LEU A 162 2.43 2.71 6.83
N GLY A 163 1.62 2.64 5.77
CA GLY A 163 0.82 3.77 5.31
C GLY A 163 1.41 4.50 4.10
N PHE A 164 2.48 4.00 3.48
CA PHE A 164 2.89 4.53 2.19
C PHE A 164 1.87 4.11 1.12
N HIS A 165 1.51 5.06 0.28
CA HIS A 165 1.03 4.75 -1.05
C HIS A 165 2.24 4.71 -1.98
N HIS A 166 2.11 4.14 -3.19
CA HIS A 166 3.21 4.17 -4.16
C HIS A 166 3.76 5.60 -4.25
N SER A 167 5.04 5.78 -3.88
CA SER A 167 5.66 7.06 -3.48
C SER A 167 5.51 8.17 -4.52
N HIS A 168 4.31 8.74 -4.61
CA HIS A 168 3.90 9.83 -5.49
C HIS A 168 3.29 9.38 -6.83
N GLN A 169 2.66 8.20 -6.89
CA GLN A 169 1.78 7.75 -7.98
C GLN A 169 2.49 7.81 -9.33
N ASN A 170 3.35 6.83 -9.56
CA ASN A 170 4.31 6.64 -10.67
C ASN A 170 3.89 7.11 -12.07
N MET A 171 2.58 7.28 -12.31
CA MET A 171 1.94 7.57 -13.58
C MET A 171 0.97 8.77 -13.48
N ARG A 172 1.12 9.65 -12.49
CA ARG A 172 0.35 10.91 -12.30
C ARG A 172 1.19 12.16 -12.58
N GLY A 173 0.51 13.31 -12.60
CA GLY A 173 1.13 14.62 -12.78
C GLY A 173 1.94 14.71 -14.08
N THR A 174 3.18 15.22 -13.98
CA THR A 174 4.07 15.36 -15.14
C THR A 174 4.48 14.02 -15.74
N CYS A 175 4.40 12.92 -14.97
CA CYS A 175 4.80 11.60 -15.45
C CYS A 175 3.71 10.88 -16.24
N GLU A 176 2.41 11.14 -16.01
CA GLU A 176 1.33 10.54 -16.81
C GLU A 176 1.54 10.75 -18.31
N GLY A 177 2.00 11.96 -18.66
CA GLY A 177 2.30 12.37 -20.02
C GLY A 177 3.47 11.61 -20.65
N GLU A 178 4.37 11.02 -19.86
CA GLU A 178 5.51 10.23 -20.34
C GLU A 178 5.17 8.76 -20.58
N PHE A 179 4.03 8.25 -20.09
CA PHE A 179 3.63 6.87 -20.30
C PHE A 179 2.93 6.63 -21.63
N ARG A 180 3.28 5.53 -22.28
CA ARG A 180 2.69 5.06 -23.53
C ARG A 180 1.52 4.11 -23.24
N TRP A 181 0.38 4.72 -22.96
CA TRP A 181 -0.86 4.00 -22.62
C TRP A 181 -1.37 3.11 -23.76
N GLU A 182 -1.41 3.65 -24.97
CA GLU A 182 -1.91 2.99 -26.17
C GLU A 182 -0.77 2.35 -26.99
N ASP A 183 -1.13 1.40 -27.86
CA ASP A 183 -0.20 0.71 -28.74
C ASP A 183 0.54 1.67 -29.68
N GLU A 184 1.74 1.26 -30.13
CA GLU A 184 2.42 1.96 -31.21
C GLU A 184 1.55 1.93 -32.48
N VAL A 185 1.56 3.02 -33.26
CA VAL A 185 0.68 3.15 -34.42
C VAL A 185 0.89 1.99 -35.40
N GLY A 186 -0.17 1.23 -35.64
CA GLY A 186 -0.19 0.09 -36.54
C GLY A 186 0.32 -1.23 -35.94
N TYR A 187 0.68 -1.26 -34.66
CA TYR A 187 1.05 -2.49 -33.95
C TYR A 187 -0.01 -3.59 -34.16
N VAL A 188 0.48 -4.80 -34.42
CA VAL A 188 -0.35 -5.99 -34.54
C VAL A 188 -0.21 -6.81 -33.25
N PRO A 189 -1.31 -7.06 -32.49
CA PRO A 189 -1.25 -7.80 -31.24
C PRO A 189 -0.53 -9.15 -31.39
N THR A 190 0.66 -9.24 -30.79
CA THR A 190 1.56 -10.39 -30.87
C THR A 190 1.88 -10.87 -29.47
N GLN A 191 1.76 -12.18 -29.22
CA GLN A 191 2.05 -12.78 -27.92
C GLN A 191 3.16 -13.82 -28.02
N ASP A 192 3.96 -13.93 -26.97
CA ASP A 192 4.87 -15.06 -26.78
C ASP A 192 4.13 -16.32 -26.30
N PRO A 193 4.78 -17.50 -26.24
CA PRO A 193 4.14 -18.73 -25.78
C PRO A 193 3.61 -18.69 -24.34
N SER A 194 4.03 -17.73 -23.53
CA SER A 194 3.55 -17.53 -22.16
C SER A 194 2.31 -16.63 -22.08
N GLY A 195 1.85 -16.09 -23.22
CA GLY A 195 0.70 -15.20 -23.31
C GLY A 195 1.02 -13.74 -22.97
N VAL A 196 2.30 -13.36 -22.94
CA VAL A 196 2.74 -11.98 -22.75
C VAL A 196 2.73 -11.28 -24.11
N PHE A 197 2.17 -10.07 -24.20
CA PHE A 197 2.27 -9.28 -25.43
C PHE A 197 3.70 -8.75 -25.63
N VAL A 198 4.21 -8.91 -26.85
CA VAL A 198 5.58 -8.60 -27.25
C VAL A 198 5.58 -7.77 -28.55
N ALA A 199 6.76 -7.30 -28.96
CA ALA A 199 6.90 -6.60 -30.22
C ALA A 199 6.41 -7.45 -31.40
N ASP A 200 5.76 -6.81 -32.37
CA ASP A 200 5.32 -7.50 -33.59
C ASP A 200 6.48 -7.76 -34.56
N ALA A 201 6.18 -8.39 -35.71
CA ALA A 201 7.18 -8.72 -36.72
C ALA A 201 7.92 -7.49 -37.31
N GLN A 202 7.38 -6.28 -37.13
CA GLN A 202 7.99 -5.01 -37.55
C GLN A 202 8.71 -4.31 -36.40
N GLY A 203 8.75 -4.92 -35.21
CA GLY A 203 9.39 -4.37 -34.01
C GLY A 203 8.53 -3.35 -33.25
N ARG A 204 7.27 -3.15 -33.65
CA ARG A 204 6.35 -2.20 -33.00
C ARG A 204 5.88 -2.76 -31.67
N GLN A 205 5.73 -1.90 -30.67
CA GLN A 205 5.51 -2.34 -29.28
C GLN A 205 4.05 -2.22 -28.83
N PRO A 206 3.53 -3.13 -27.99
CA PRO A 206 2.26 -2.96 -27.30
C PRO A 206 2.33 -1.79 -26.31
N GLY A 207 1.25 -1.06 -26.14
CA GLY A 207 1.05 -0.07 -25.09
C GLY A 207 0.76 -0.73 -23.75
N ILE A 208 0.69 0.08 -22.69
CA ILE A 208 0.45 -0.39 -21.33
C ILE A 208 -0.86 -1.19 -21.22
N TYR A 209 -1.95 -0.71 -21.82
CA TYR A 209 -3.23 -1.41 -21.77
C TYR A 209 -3.17 -2.81 -22.38
N THR A 210 -2.61 -2.91 -23.59
CA THR A 210 -2.46 -4.19 -24.27
C THR A 210 -1.51 -5.10 -23.51
N PHE A 211 -0.36 -4.59 -23.07
CA PHE A 211 0.61 -5.39 -22.32
C PHE A 211 0.00 -5.99 -21.05
N LEU A 212 -0.72 -5.19 -20.25
CA LEU A 212 -1.32 -5.64 -18.99
C LEU A 212 -2.56 -6.52 -19.17
N ALA A 213 -3.20 -6.50 -20.34
CA ALA A 213 -4.24 -7.47 -20.70
C ALA A 213 -3.68 -8.89 -20.95
N GLY A 214 -2.37 -9.01 -21.20
CA GLY A 214 -1.68 -10.29 -21.33
C GLY A 214 -1.33 -10.94 -19.98
N ALA A 215 -0.71 -12.12 -20.03
CA ALA A 215 -0.19 -12.77 -18.83
C ALA A 215 0.95 -11.94 -18.18
N PRO A 216 1.17 -12.05 -16.85
CA PRO A 216 0.34 -12.78 -15.88
C PRO A 216 -0.87 -11.97 -15.39
N ASN A 217 -0.94 -10.66 -15.67
CA ASN A 217 -1.88 -9.76 -15.01
C ASN A 217 -3.32 -9.94 -15.49
N ARG A 218 -3.52 -10.03 -16.82
CA ARG A 218 -4.84 -10.16 -17.46
C ARG A 218 -5.82 -9.07 -17.04
N TRP A 219 -5.33 -7.85 -16.86
CA TRP A 219 -6.15 -6.74 -16.38
C TRP A 219 -6.97 -6.12 -17.51
N PRO A 220 -8.29 -5.93 -17.31
CA PRO A 220 -9.07 -5.08 -18.21
C PRO A 220 -8.62 -3.62 -18.09
N ARG A 221 -8.89 -2.83 -19.12
CA ARG A 221 -8.55 -1.39 -19.17
C ARG A 221 -8.98 -0.63 -17.92
N ALA A 222 -10.19 -0.87 -17.42
CA ALA A 222 -10.70 -0.20 -16.22
C ALA A 222 -9.85 -0.49 -14.97
N LYS A 223 -9.31 -1.71 -14.83
CA LYS A 223 -8.42 -2.06 -13.72
C LYS A 223 -7.06 -1.40 -13.88
N VAL A 224 -6.55 -1.30 -15.10
CA VAL A 224 -5.34 -0.50 -15.40
C VAL A 224 -5.57 0.97 -15.04
N ASP A 225 -6.70 1.55 -15.43
CA ASP A 225 -7.03 2.94 -15.12
C ASP A 225 -7.11 3.17 -13.60
N HIS A 226 -7.80 2.28 -12.88
CA HIS A 226 -7.91 2.37 -11.42
C HIS A 226 -6.55 2.20 -10.73
N ASN A 227 -5.77 1.18 -11.08
CA ASN A 227 -4.50 0.90 -10.39
C ASN A 227 -3.38 1.89 -10.76
N LEU A 228 -3.38 2.40 -12.00
CA LEU A 228 -2.25 3.14 -12.57
C LEU A 228 -2.56 4.60 -12.91
N ARG A 229 -3.79 4.95 -13.32
CA ARG A 229 -4.16 6.31 -13.78
C ARG A 229 -5.01 7.09 -12.77
N THR A 230 -4.91 6.73 -11.50
CA THR A 230 -5.67 7.43 -10.46
C THR A 230 -5.43 8.94 -10.53
N VAL A 231 -6.45 9.73 -10.17
CA VAL A 231 -6.46 11.21 -10.28
C VAL A 231 -5.99 11.82 -8.96
N ASP A 232 -5.34 12.99 -9.01
CA ASP A 232 -4.86 13.78 -7.88
C ASP A 232 -5.67 13.52 -6.60
N ASP A 233 -5.02 12.88 -5.64
CA ASP A 233 -5.56 12.77 -4.30
C ASP A 233 -4.82 13.81 -3.45
N PRO A 234 -5.49 14.90 -3.01
CA PRO A 234 -4.88 15.94 -2.20
C PRO A 234 -4.36 15.43 -0.84
N ASP A 235 -4.65 14.17 -0.49
CA ASP A 235 -4.45 13.59 0.84
C ASP A 235 -3.08 12.94 1.09
N VAL A 236 -2.18 12.94 0.11
CA VAL A 236 -0.82 12.38 0.28
C VAL A 236 0.15 13.51 0.64
N VAL A 237 0.92 13.34 1.73
CA VAL A 237 2.07 14.20 2.04
C VAL A 237 3.08 14.05 0.90
N ALA A 238 2.90 14.86 -0.15
CA ALA A 238 3.62 14.74 -1.40
C ALA A 238 5.02 15.36 -1.24
N GLY A 239 6.02 14.50 -1.10
CA GLY A 239 7.39 14.89 -1.39
C GLY A 239 7.60 15.08 -2.90
N PRO A 240 8.76 15.59 -3.34
CA PRO A 240 9.12 15.57 -4.75
C PRO A 240 9.19 14.12 -5.26
N PHE A 241 8.77 13.87 -6.50
CA PHE A 241 8.89 12.56 -7.16
C PHE A 241 10.31 11.98 -7.02
N ASP A 242 10.42 10.78 -6.46
CA ASP A 242 11.70 10.11 -6.22
C ASP A 242 11.91 8.92 -7.17
N THR A 243 12.67 9.16 -8.25
CA THR A 243 13.04 8.12 -9.23
C THR A 243 13.84 6.95 -8.63
N LYS A 244 14.37 7.08 -7.42
CA LYS A 244 15.13 6.03 -6.74
C LYS A 244 14.29 5.21 -5.76
N SER A 245 13.05 5.63 -5.50
CA SER A 245 12.17 5.00 -4.52
C SER A 245 11.98 3.51 -4.79
N VAL A 246 11.94 2.72 -3.70
CA VAL A 246 11.56 1.31 -3.78
C VAL A 246 10.07 1.13 -4.10
N MET A 247 9.25 2.17 -3.87
CA MET A 247 7.82 2.19 -4.18
C MET A 247 7.50 2.53 -5.64
N LEU A 248 8.52 2.80 -6.46
CA LEU A 248 8.38 3.09 -7.88
C LEU A 248 8.27 1.79 -8.67
N TYR A 249 7.17 1.64 -9.41
CA TYR A 249 6.98 0.57 -10.36
C TYR A 249 8.06 0.63 -11.44
N ARG A 250 8.67 -0.52 -11.70
CA ARG A 250 9.78 -0.62 -12.65
C ARG A 250 9.30 -1.07 -14.00
N PHE A 251 8.77 -0.17 -14.79
CA PHE A 251 8.24 -0.54 -16.10
C PHE A 251 9.33 -0.80 -17.15
N PRO A 252 9.09 -1.69 -18.14
CA PRO A 252 9.97 -1.83 -19.30
C PRO A 252 10.17 -0.50 -20.04
N ALA A 253 11.33 -0.30 -20.68
CA ALA A 253 11.65 0.96 -21.35
C ALA A 253 10.59 1.40 -22.39
N PHE A 254 9.95 0.43 -23.08
CA PHE A 254 8.93 0.71 -24.08
C PHE A 254 7.60 1.23 -23.49
N PHE A 255 7.42 1.22 -22.16
CA PHE A 255 6.27 1.86 -21.51
C PHE A 255 6.40 3.39 -21.48
N TYR A 256 7.59 3.93 -21.73
CA TYR A 256 7.84 5.36 -21.75
C TYR A 256 7.88 5.89 -23.19
N LYS A 257 7.46 7.14 -23.38
CA LYS A 257 7.54 7.85 -24.68
C LYS A 257 8.96 8.30 -25.00
N SER A 258 9.80 8.48 -23.98
CA SER A 258 11.19 8.92 -24.10
C SER A 258 12.17 7.90 -23.52
N THR A 259 13.41 7.89 -24.00
CA THR A 259 14.47 7.01 -23.49
C THR A 259 15.82 7.77 -23.47
N PRO A 260 16.39 8.09 -22.29
CA PRO A 260 15.85 7.83 -20.95
C PRO A 260 14.64 8.74 -20.64
N SER A 261 13.64 8.20 -19.93
CA SER A 261 12.55 9.01 -19.37
C SER A 261 12.91 9.51 -17.98
N SER A 262 12.57 10.76 -17.68
CA SER A 262 12.67 11.32 -16.33
C SER A 262 11.78 10.62 -15.31
N CYS A 263 10.78 9.87 -15.78
CA CYS A 263 9.84 9.10 -14.97
C CYS A 263 10.22 7.63 -14.83
N ALA A 264 11.34 7.23 -15.46
CA ALA A 264 11.87 5.88 -15.30
C ALA A 264 12.62 5.74 -13.97
N PRO A 265 12.53 4.57 -13.32
CA PRO A 265 13.28 4.29 -12.10
C PRO A 265 14.79 4.33 -12.35
N THR A 266 15.52 5.06 -11.50
CA THR A 266 16.98 5.13 -11.49
C THR A 266 17.60 4.40 -10.31
N GLY A 267 16.80 4.02 -9.30
CA GLY A 267 17.25 3.26 -8.14
C GLY A 267 17.57 1.79 -8.47
N ASN A 268 18.15 1.06 -7.52
CA ASN A 268 18.47 -0.37 -7.66
C ASN A 268 17.27 -1.30 -7.44
N GLY A 269 16.15 -0.79 -6.91
CA GLY A 269 14.96 -1.58 -6.64
C GLY A 269 15.10 -2.52 -5.46
N GLN A 270 16.12 -2.32 -4.64
CA GLN A 270 16.43 -3.16 -3.49
C GLN A 270 16.45 -2.35 -2.20
N ASN A 271 17.13 -1.20 -2.19
CA ASN A 271 17.35 -0.41 -0.99
C ASN A 271 16.42 0.80 -0.93
N LEU A 272 16.10 1.25 0.29
CA LEU A 272 15.37 2.50 0.48
C LEU A 272 16.19 3.68 -0.08
N SER A 273 15.52 4.51 -0.87
CA SER A 273 16.04 5.81 -1.30
C SER A 273 16.06 6.82 -0.15
N ASP A 274 16.74 7.95 -0.35
CA ASP A 274 16.67 9.03 0.64
C ASP A 274 15.26 9.65 0.72
N GLY A 275 14.47 9.61 -0.35
CA GLY A 275 13.06 10.03 -0.31
C GLY A 275 12.19 9.08 0.49
N ASP A 276 12.39 7.76 0.36
CA ASP A 276 11.66 6.77 1.18
C ASP A 276 11.95 6.99 2.67
N LYS A 277 13.23 7.17 3.04
CA LYS A 277 13.65 7.43 4.42
C LYS A 277 13.08 8.74 4.97
N ARG A 278 13.06 9.80 4.16
CA ARG A 278 12.42 11.07 4.54
C ARG A 278 10.93 10.91 4.74
N GLY A 279 10.24 10.19 3.85
CA GLY A 279 8.81 9.89 4.00
C GLY A 279 8.55 9.13 5.30
N LEU A 280 9.41 8.19 5.64
CA LEU A 280 9.33 7.38 6.86
C LEU A 280 9.48 8.25 8.12
N ASP A 281 10.45 9.16 8.15
CA ASP A 281 10.65 10.10 9.27
C ASP A 281 9.52 11.14 9.36
N LEU A 282 8.88 11.52 8.26
CA LEU A 282 7.69 12.37 8.29
C LEU A 282 6.47 11.65 8.88
N LEU A 283 6.32 10.36 8.57
CA LEU A 283 5.24 9.52 9.08
C LEU A 283 5.45 9.14 10.55
N TYR A 284 6.70 8.83 10.91
CA TYR A 284 7.09 8.35 12.22
C TYR A 284 8.35 9.10 12.69
N PRO A 285 8.21 10.38 13.07
CA PRO A 285 9.34 11.21 13.46
C PRO A 285 9.97 10.75 14.77
N HIS A 286 11.30 10.88 14.83
CA HIS A 286 12.07 10.72 16.07
C HIS A 286 12.06 11.98 16.93
N THR A 287 11.77 13.13 16.34
CA THR A 287 11.89 14.43 17.03
C THR A 287 10.67 14.71 17.90
N VAL A 288 10.89 15.27 19.08
CA VAL A 288 9.81 15.68 20.00
C VAL A 288 8.84 16.64 19.32
N SER A 289 9.35 17.58 18.50
CA SER A 289 8.51 18.50 17.73
C SER A 289 7.64 17.77 16.70
N GLY A 290 8.22 16.83 15.93
CA GLY A 290 7.45 16.07 14.94
C GLY A 290 6.38 15.19 15.59
N MET A 291 6.68 14.60 16.75
CA MET A 291 5.69 13.85 17.54
C MET A 291 4.57 14.76 18.05
N ALA A 292 4.90 15.95 18.55
CA ALA A 292 3.92 16.95 18.99
C ALA A 292 3.02 17.47 17.85
N ASP A 293 3.58 17.64 16.65
CA ASP A 293 2.80 18.05 15.47
C ASP A 293 1.78 16.97 15.07
N LEU A 294 2.15 15.69 15.13
CA LEU A 294 1.26 14.57 14.87
C LEU A 294 0.15 14.45 15.93
N GLN A 295 0.51 14.65 17.20
CA GLN A 295 -0.43 14.71 18.31
C GLN A 295 -1.48 15.81 18.10
N ALA A 296 -1.05 17.03 17.81
CA ALA A 296 -1.93 18.17 17.61
C ALA A 296 -2.91 17.96 16.44
N ARG A 297 -2.46 17.28 15.37
CA ARG A 297 -3.34 16.89 14.26
C ARG A 297 -4.39 15.87 14.69
N ALA A 298 -4.02 14.84 15.46
CA ALA A 298 -4.97 13.86 15.98
C ALA A 298 -6.03 14.50 16.89
N ASP A 299 -5.61 15.40 17.78
CA ASP A 299 -6.51 16.13 18.69
C ASP A 299 -7.50 17.01 17.91
N ALA A 300 -7.05 17.66 16.83
CA ALA A 300 -7.91 18.44 15.94
C ALA A 300 -9.00 17.58 15.28
N VAL A 301 -8.67 16.33 14.91
CA VAL A 301 -9.68 15.39 14.37
C VAL A 301 -10.68 15.00 15.45
N LEU A 302 -10.23 14.63 16.65
CA LEU A 302 -11.14 14.29 17.74
C LEU A 302 -12.09 15.44 18.05
N GLN A 303 -11.59 16.68 18.08
CA GLN A 303 -12.41 17.86 18.28
C GLN A 303 -13.46 18.04 17.18
N SER A 304 -13.08 17.81 15.92
CA SER A 304 -14.01 17.89 14.78
C SER A 304 -15.11 16.83 14.83
N LEU A 305 -14.78 15.60 15.27
CA LEU A 305 -15.74 14.51 15.42
C LEU A 305 -16.69 14.73 16.61
N GLY A 306 -16.17 15.31 17.70
CA GLY A 306 -16.93 15.62 18.92
C GLY A 306 -17.89 16.81 18.78
N ALA A 307 -17.70 17.69 17.77
CA ALA A 307 -18.58 18.83 17.53
C ALA A 307 -19.99 18.46 17.02
N GLY A 308 -20.22 17.18 16.66
CA GLY A 308 -21.54 16.69 16.24
C GLY A 308 -21.98 17.19 14.84
N PRO A 309 -23.01 16.57 14.23
CA PRO A 309 -23.31 16.71 12.82
C PRO A 309 -24.24 17.89 12.56
N GLU A 310 -23.81 19.14 12.77
CA GLU A 310 -24.49 20.26 12.11
C GLU A 310 -23.94 20.38 10.68
N GLY A 311 -24.46 19.52 9.80
CA GLY A 311 -24.25 19.68 8.36
C GLY A 311 -23.99 18.41 7.56
N ILE A 312 -23.87 17.23 8.18
CA ILE A 312 -23.73 15.97 7.43
C ILE A 312 -25.13 15.56 6.94
N PRO A 313 -25.45 15.69 5.63
CA PRO A 313 -26.69 15.12 5.13
C PRO A 313 -26.62 13.62 5.39
N ALA A 314 -27.72 12.99 5.77
CA ALA A 314 -27.81 11.54 5.81
C ALA A 314 -27.48 10.99 4.41
N ALA A 315 -26.20 10.73 4.15
CA ALA A 315 -25.76 10.05 2.96
C ALA A 315 -26.38 8.66 3.07
N ASN A 316 -27.22 8.31 2.09
CA ASN A 316 -27.88 7.02 2.02
C ASN A 316 -26.86 5.89 2.26
N GLY A 317 -26.82 5.30 3.45
CA GLY A 317 -25.73 4.39 3.84
C GLY A 317 -25.88 3.57 5.13
N GLY A 318 -26.91 3.77 5.96
CA GLY A 318 -27.18 2.89 7.12
C GLY A 318 -25.98 2.70 8.09
N GLY A 319 -25.95 1.57 8.81
CA GLY A 319 -25.01 1.28 9.91
C GLY A 319 -23.51 1.33 9.60
N LEU A 320 -23.10 1.40 8.32
CA LEU A 320 -21.68 1.51 7.92
C LEU A 320 -21.08 2.88 8.25
N ALA A 321 -21.87 3.96 8.20
CA ALA A 321 -21.39 5.29 8.54
C ALA A 321 -20.94 5.40 10.01
N GLU A 322 -21.62 4.68 10.92
CA GLU A 322 -21.25 4.64 12.34
C GLU A 322 -19.99 3.80 12.56
N VAL A 323 -19.82 2.68 11.84
CA VAL A 323 -18.61 1.87 11.87
C VAL A 323 -17.39 2.70 11.45
N TYR A 324 -17.48 3.44 10.34
CA TYR A 324 -16.38 4.28 9.88
C TYR A 324 -16.08 5.43 10.86
N ARG A 325 -17.10 6.10 11.40
CA ARG A 325 -16.91 7.15 12.41
C ARG A 325 -16.22 6.60 13.67
N SER A 326 -16.69 5.47 14.19
CA SER A 326 -16.13 4.83 15.37
C SER A 326 -14.65 4.48 15.15
N ARG A 327 -14.30 3.97 13.96
CA ARG A 327 -12.92 3.66 13.60
C ARG A 327 -12.02 4.89 13.57
N VAL A 328 -12.47 6.00 12.97
CA VAL A 328 -11.69 7.24 12.95
C VAL A 328 -11.47 7.76 14.38
N ALA A 329 -12.49 7.72 15.24
CA ALA A 329 -12.35 8.13 16.64
C ALA A 329 -11.39 7.24 17.44
N GLU A 330 -11.42 5.92 17.23
CA GLU A 330 -10.50 4.96 17.84
C GLU A 330 -9.05 5.28 17.47
N LEU A 331 -8.77 5.41 16.17
CA LEU A 331 -7.42 5.66 15.66
C LEU A 331 -6.89 7.02 16.12
N ALA A 332 -7.72 8.06 16.07
CA ALA A 332 -7.33 9.39 16.54
C ALA A 332 -7.03 9.40 18.05
N SER A 333 -7.82 8.67 18.84
CA SER A 333 -7.55 8.49 20.29
C SER A 333 -6.25 7.72 20.54
N ALA A 334 -5.96 6.68 19.73
CA ALA A 334 -4.73 5.91 19.85
C ALA A 334 -3.50 6.72 19.48
N GLN A 335 -3.59 7.55 18.42
CA GLN A 335 -2.55 8.50 18.02
C GLN A 335 -2.30 9.52 19.13
N ALA A 336 -3.39 10.04 19.71
CA ALA A 336 -3.32 11.04 20.77
C ALA A 336 -2.71 10.52 22.10
N ALA A 337 -2.73 9.20 22.31
CA ALA A 337 -2.15 8.58 23.50
C ALA A 337 -0.68 8.18 23.34
N GLY A 338 -0.14 8.18 22.12
CA GLY A 338 1.17 7.61 21.78
C GLY A 338 2.38 8.50 22.06
N VAL A 339 2.19 9.73 22.56
CA VAL A 339 3.25 10.74 22.74
C VAL A 339 3.67 10.93 24.22
N HIS A 340 3.16 10.09 25.13
CA HIS A 340 3.46 10.17 26.58
C HIS A 340 4.47 9.13 27.08
#